data_AF-A0A0C2WVM8-F1
#
_entry.id   AF-A0A0C2WVM8-F1
#
_cell.length_a   1.000
_cell.length_b   1.000
_cell.length_c   1.000
_cell.angle_alpha   90.00
_cell.angle_beta   90.00
_cell.angle_gamma   90.00
#
_symmetry.space_group_name_H-M   'P 1'
#
loop_
_entity.id
_entity.type
_entity.pdbx_description
1 polymer ?
#
loop_
_entity_poly.entity_id
_entity_poly.type
_entity_poly.pdbx_seq_one_letter_code
_entity_poly.pdbx_strand_id
1 'polypeptide(L)'
;MDSLQHVDEITDLSSQITILSYRPVFTGPYSYIYRGRIQSTDQTVAIKVLNTISGTPLHTMQRKVERERRTWGGLRHPNILPLLGFAQDDELFQPFGAFISPFRIKNII
;
A
#
# COMPACT_ATOMS: atom_id res chain seq x y z
N MET A 1 16.50 19.21 23.50
CA MET A 1 15.16 18.59 23.66
C MET A 1 14.20 19.63 23.12
N ASP A 2 13.68 19.58 21.91
CA ASP A 2 13.07 18.45 21.21
C ASP A 2 13.45 18.39 19.74
N SER A 3 14.06 17.27 19.34
CA SER A 3 14.10 16.85 17.95
C SER A 3 12.84 16.01 17.71
N LEU A 4 11.71 16.68 17.44
CA LEU A 4 10.55 15.99 16.86
C LEU A 4 10.98 15.51 15.49
N GLN A 5 11.32 14.23 15.45
CA GLN A 5 11.83 13.51 14.29
C GLN A 5 10.89 13.74 13.11
N HIS A 6 11.49 14.12 11.99
CA HIS A 6 10.88 14.16 10.67
C HIS A 6 10.11 12.85 10.48
N VAL A 7 8.78 12.89 10.53
CA VAL A 7 7.99 11.75 10.06
C VAL A 7 8.27 11.73 8.57
N ASP A 8 9.14 10.82 8.12
CA ASP A 8 9.43 10.63 6.70
C ASP A 8 8.09 10.59 5.97
N GLU A 9 7.85 11.63 5.18
CA GLU A 9 6.61 11.75 4.44
C GLU A 9 6.55 10.57 3.48
N ILE A 10 5.51 9.75 3.61
CA ILE A 10 5.39 8.51 2.84
C ILE A 10 5.39 8.89 1.37
N THR A 11 6.27 8.26 0.59
CA THR A 11 6.49 8.62 -0.80
C THR A 11 5.24 8.36 -1.66
N ASP A 12 4.86 9.36 -2.46
CA ASP A 12 3.91 9.17 -3.55
C ASP A 12 4.62 8.49 -4.72
N LEU A 13 4.18 7.28 -5.05
CA LEU A 13 4.69 6.46 -6.15
C LEU A 13 3.72 6.45 -7.33
N SER A 14 2.73 7.35 -7.36
CA SER A 14 1.90 7.58 -8.53
C SER A 14 2.78 7.83 -9.76
N SER A 15 2.37 7.28 -10.90
CA SER A 15 3.09 7.25 -12.18
C SER A 15 4.39 6.44 -12.21
N GLN A 16 4.84 5.91 -11.06
CA GLN A 16 6.02 5.04 -10.98
C GLN A 16 5.65 3.56 -10.91
N ILE A 17 4.38 3.24 -10.65
CA ILE A 17 3.89 1.87 -10.52
C ILE A 17 3.27 1.40 -11.83
N THR A 18 3.67 0.21 -12.26
CA THR A 18 2.99 -0.54 -13.33
C THR A 18 2.33 -1.77 -12.74
N ILE A 19 1.03 -1.93 -12.97
CA ILE A 19 0.29 -3.14 -12.61
C ILE A 19 0.67 -4.24 -13.61
N LEU A 20 1.23 -5.35 -13.11
CA LEU A 20 1.67 -6.46 -13.97
C LEU A 20 0.55 -7.44 -14.28
N SER A 21 -0.47 -7.51 -13.42
CA SER A 21 -1.65 -8.33 -13.63
C SER A 21 -2.85 -7.72 -12.92
N TYR A 22 -3.95 -7.56 -13.65
CA TYR A 22 -5.25 -7.12 -13.12
C TYR A 22 -6.02 -8.26 -12.42
N ARG A 23 -5.43 -9.46 -12.34
CA ARG A 23 -5.94 -10.53 -11.47
C ARG A 23 -5.25 -10.44 -10.11
N PRO A 24 -6.01 -10.30 -9.01
CA PRO A 24 -5.40 -10.22 -7.69
C PRO A 24 -4.72 -11.54 -7.31
N VAL A 25 -3.54 -11.44 -6.69
CA VAL A 25 -2.83 -12.58 -6.09
C VAL A 25 -3.44 -13.00 -4.76
N PHE A 26 -4.16 -12.07 -4.10
CA PHE A 26 -4.92 -12.34 -2.89
C PHE A 26 -6.20 -11.51 -2.88
N THR A 27 -7.29 -12.16 -2.46
CA THR A 27 -8.60 -11.52 -2.27
C THR A 27 -9.01 -11.64 -0.81
N GLY A 28 -9.30 -10.49 -0.19
CA GLY A 28 -9.74 -10.42 1.20
C GLY A 28 -10.89 -9.45 1.38
N PRO A 29 -11.58 -9.51 2.54
CA PRO A 29 -12.75 -8.67 2.82
C PRO A 29 -12.43 -7.17 2.87
N TYR A 30 -11.18 -6.82 3.17
CA TYR A 30 -10.74 -5.43 3.36
C TYR A 30 -9.81 -4.92 2.26
N SER A 31 -9.24 -5.82 1.45
CA SER A 31 -8.28 -5.43 0.43
C SER A 31 -8.05 -6.51 -0.60
N TYR A 32 -7.65 -6.08 -1.79
CA TYR A 32 -7.07 -6.92 -2.83
C TYR A 32 -5.56 -6.67 -2.92
N ILE A 33 -4.78 -7.73 -3.16
CA ILE A 33 -3.35 -7.59 -3.44
C ILE A 33 -3.13 -7.91 -4.91
N TYR A 34 -2.45 -7.02 -5.61
CA TYR A 34 -2.02 -7.20 -6.99
C TYR A 34 -0.50 -7.23 -7.06
N ARG A 35 0.02 -7.75 -8.17
CA ARG A 35 1.45 -7.73 -8.46
C ARG A 35 1.76 -6.53 -9.35
N GLY A 36 2.77 -5.76 -8.97
CA GLY A 36 3.22 -4.60 -9.71
C GLY A 36 4.73 -4.53 -9.83
N ARG A 37 5.19 -3.43 -10.43
CA ARG A 37 6.61 -3.11 -10.59
C ARG A 37 6.85 -1.61 -10.45
N ILE A 38 7.94 -1.23 -9.79
CA ILE A 38 8.44 0.15 -9.82
C ILE A 38 9.26 0.34 -11.09
N GLN A 39 8.91 1.32 -11.92
CA GLN A 39 9.53 1.53 -13.23
C GLN A 39 11.02 1.88 -13.14
N SER A 40 11.42 2.72 -12.18
CA SER A 40 12.79 3.22 -12.06
C SER A 40 13.81 2.16 -11.60
N THR A 41 13.35 1.15 -10.86
CA THR A 41 14.23 0.13 -10.24
C THR A 41 13.96 -1.29 -10.75
N ASP A 42 12.94 -1.48 -11.57
CA ASP A 42 12.41 -2.79 -11.98
C ASP A 42 11.97 -3.69 -10.79
N GLN A 43 11.88 -3.13 -9.58
CA GLN A 43 11.56 -3.88 -8.37
C GLN A 43 10.11 -4.39 -8.42
N THR A 44 9.93 -5.70 -8.22
CA THR A 44 8.60 -6.31 -8.06
C THR A 44 7.99 -5.92 -6.71
N VAL A 45 6.74 -5.43 -6.74
CA VAL A 45 6.01 -4.94 -5.57
C VAL A 45 4.64 -5.60 -5.42
N ALA A 46 4.16 -5.62 -4.19
CA ALA A 46 2.76 -5.86 -3.86
C ALA A 46 2.00 -4.53 -3.85
N ILE A 47 0.89 -4.47 -4.58
CA ILE A 47 -0.03 -3.34 -4.61
C ILE A 47 -1.26 -3.74 -3.79
N LYS A 48 -1.38 -3.19 -2.58
CA LYS A 48 -2.54 -3.42 -1.71
C LYS A 48 -3.59 -2.35 -1.97
N VAL A 49 -4.66 -2.73 -2.64
CA VAL A 49 -5.83 -1.88 -2.90
C VAL A 49 -6.84 -2.08 -1.77
N LEU A 50 -7.30 -1.01 -1.16
CA LEU A 50 -8.25 -1.06 -0.05
C LEU A 50 -9.68 -1.07 -0.58
N ASN A 51 -10.51 -1.96 -0.04
CA ASN A 51 -11.90 -2.12 -0.47
C ASN A 51 -12.85 -1.30 0.39
N THR A 52 -13.98 -0.91 -0.20
CA THR A 52 -15.14 -0.46 0.57
C THR A 52 -15.75 -1.64 1.34
N ILE A 53 -16.11 -1.40 2.60
CA ILE A 53 -16.84 -2.38 3.41
C ILE A 53 -18.32 -1.95 3.39
N SER A 54 -19.19 -2.84 2.91
CA SER A 54 -20.64 -2.57 2.91
C SER A 54 -21.14 -2.19 4.31
N GLY A 55 -21.98 -1.17 4.39
CA GLY A 55 -22.50 -0.64 5.66
C GLY A 55 -21.52 0.21 6.47
N THR A 56 -20.28 0.41 6.03
CA THR A 56 -19.34 1.33 6.71
C THR A 56 -19.33 2.70 6.04
N PRO A 57 -19.53 3.82 6.79
CA PRO A 57 -19.45 5.16 6.23
C PRO A 57 -18.08 5.48 5.60
N LEU A 58 -18.08 6.23 4.49
CA LEU A 58 -16.86 6.59 3.75
C LEU A 58 -15.80 7.27 4.63
N HIS A 59 -16.20 8.23 5.47
CA HIS A 59 -15.29 8.92 6.39
C HIS A 59 -14.63 7.98 7.41
N THR A 60 -15.34 6.92 7.81
CA THR A 60 -14.78 5.91 8.73
C THR A 60 -13.72 5.08 8.01
N MET A 61 -13.94 4.75 6.74
CA MET A 61 -12.93 4.07 5.92
C MET A 61 -11.71 4.95 5.69
N GLN A 62 -11.90 6.23 5.34
CA GLN A 62 -10.80 7.19 5.18
C GLN A 62 -9.94 7.30 6.44
N ARG A 63 -10.57 7.36 7.63
CA ARG A 63 -9.83 7.36 8.91
C ARG A 63 -9.01 6.10 9.13
N LYS A 64 -9.53 4.92 8.72
CA LYS A 64 -8.80 3.65 8.80
C LYS A 64 -7.60 3.64 7.85
N VAL A 65 -7.81 4.07 6.61
CA VAL A 65 -6.75 4.19 5.59
C VAL A 65 -5.63 5.10 6.08
N GLU A 66 -5.98 6.29 6.58
CA GLU A 66 -5.00 7.26 7.07
C GLU A 66 -4.24 6.74 8.30
N ARG A 67 -4.92 6.05 9.21
CA ARG A 67 -4.28 5.41 10.36
C ARG A 67 -3.31 4.32 9.92
N GLU A 68 -3.71 3.47 8.99
CA GLU A 68 -2.87 2.40 8.46
C GLU A 68 -1.63 3.00 7.77
N ARG A 69 -1.82 4.01 6.92
CA ARG A 69 -0.75 4.75 6.25
C ARG A 69 0.25 5.31 7.25
N ARG A 70 -0.21 6.08 8.25
CA ARG A 70 0.66 6.67 9.29
C ARG A 70 1.38 5.62 10.12
N THR A 71 0.65 4.61 10.57
CA THR A 71 1.20 3.57 11.45
C THR A 71 2.23 2.74 10.69
N TRP A 72 1.88 2.24 9.51
CA TRP A 72 2.78 1.42 8.72
C TRP A 72 3.98 2.23 8.18
N GLY A 73 3.74 3.45 7.72
CA GLY A 73 4.77 4.36 7.24
C GLY A 73 5.77 4.80 8.31
N GLY A 74 5.38 4.80 9.59
CA GLY A 74 6.29 5.09 10.71
C GLY A 74 7.10 3.89 11.21
N LEU A 75 6.81 2.67 10.75
CA LEU A 75 7.52 1.46 11.20
C LEU A 75 8.77 1.21 10.33
N ARG A 76 9.92 1.09 11.00
CA ARG A 76 11.21 0.74 10.39
C ARG A 76 11.89 -0.31 11.24
N HIS A 77 11.69 -1.58 10.89
CA HIS A 77 12.28 -2.71 11.61
C HIS A 77 12.48 -3.89 10.66
N PRO A 78 13.58 -4.67 10.76
CA PRO A 78 13.87 -5.78 9.84
C PRO A 78 12.77 -6.85 9.77
N ASN A 79 11.99 -7.03 10.84
CA ASN A 79 10.89 -8.00 10.91
C ASN A 79 9.51 -7.42 10.59
N ILE A 80 9.43 -6.15 10.17
CA ILE A 80 8.19 -5.52 9.73
C ILE A 80 8.33 -5.26 8.24
N LEU A 81 7.36 -5.70 7.44
CA LEU A 81 7.34 -5.42 6.00
C LEU A 81 7.33 -3.90 5.80
N PRO A 82 8.28 -3.30 5.05
CA PRO A 82 8.29 -1.86 4.86
C PRO A 82 7.16 -1.40 3.93
N LEU A 83 6.59 -0.24 4.23
CA LEU A 83 5.77 0.53 3.30
C LEU A 83 6.71 1.38 2.43
N LEU A 84 6.73 1.13 1.13
CA LEU A 84 7.57 1.88 0.18
C LEU A 84 6.91 3.20 -0.21
N GLY A 85 5.59 3.24 -0.24
CA GLY A 85 4.83 4.41 -0.66
C GLY A 85 3.35 4.12 -0.86
N PHE A 86 2.66 5.07 -1.47
CA PHE A 86 1.26 4.94 -1.90
C PHE A 86 1.11 5.33 -3.38
N ALA A 87 -0.01 4.95 -4.01
CA ALA A 87 -0.35 5.37 -5.37
C ALA A 87 -1.86 5.60 -5.50
N GLN A 88 -2.27 6.55 -6.36
CA GLN A 88 -3.69 6.96 -6.51
C GLN A 88 -4.13 7.16 -7.97
N ASP A 89 -3.23 7.00 -8.93
CA ASP A 89 -3.40 7.40 -10.33
C ASP A 89 -4.04 6.33 -11.24
N ASP A 90 -4.56 5.24 -10.66
CA ASP A 90 -5.25 4.16 -11.38
C ASP A 90 -6.70 3.99 -10.87
N GLU A 91 -7.63 3.69 -11.77
CA GLU A 91 -9.04 3.43 -11.43
C GLU A 91 -9.18 2.24 -10.46
N LEU A 92 -8.29 1.24 -10.57
CA LEU A 92 -8.23 0.10 -9.66
C LEU A 92 -8.04 0.53 -8.21
N PHE A 93 -7.37 1.66 -7.97
CA PHE A 93 -7.02 2.11 -6.63
C PHE A 93 -8.15 2.90 -5.97
N GLN A 94 -9.20 3.25 -6.69
CA GLN A 94 -10.27 4.07 -6.17
C GLN A 94 -11.18 3.29 -5.19
N PRO A 95 -11.71 3.94 -4.14
CA PRO A 95 -11.62 5.38 -3.84
C PRO A 95 -10.51 5.75 -2.84
N PHE A 96 -9.68 4.80 -2.41
CA PHE A 96 -8.79 5.00 -1.25
C PHE A 96 -7.29 5.00 -1.57
N GLY A 97 -6.93 4.77 -2.82
CA GLY A 97 -5.56 4.54 -3.23
C GLY A 97 -5.08 3.12 -2.95
N ALA A 98 -3.79 2.92 -3.19
CA ALA A 98 -3.08 1.68 -2.92
C ALA A 98 -1.84 1.92 -2.05
N PHE A 99 -1.48 0.90 -1.26
CA PHE A 99 -0.21 0.85 -0.55
C PHE A 99 0.77 -0.07 -1.27
N ILE A 100 2.02 0.39 -1.36
CA ILE A 100 3.08 -0.29 -2.09
C ILE A 100 4.09 -0.86 -1.11
N SER A 101 4.40 -2.15 -1.25
CA SER A 101 5.39 -2.84 -0.43
C SER A 101 6.19 -3.84 -1.27
N PRO A 102 7.35 -4.35 -0.79
CA PRO A 102 8.05 -5.41 -1.50
C PRO A 102 7.17 -6.64 -1.68
N PHE A 103 7.17 -7.24 -2.87
CA PHE A 103 6.47 -8.49 -3.08
C PHE A 103 7.21 -9.64 -2.40
N ARG A 104 6.55 -10.36 -1.48
CA ARG A 104 7.11 -11.52 -0.79
C ARG A 104 6.29 -12.76 -1.13
N ILE A 105 6.91 -13.73 -1.77
CA ILE A 105 6.32 -15.04 -1.99
C ILE A 105 6.58 -15.86 -0.73
N LYS A 106 5.54 -16.39 -0.10
CA LYS A 106 5.73 -17.48 0.87
C LYS A 106 6.06 -18.73 0.07
N ASN A 107 7.33 -19.11 0.04
CA ASN A 107 7.69 -20.47 -0.32
C ASN A 107 7.23 -21.35 0.83
N ILE A 108 6.14 -22.08 0.63
CA ILE A 108 5.81 -23.23 1.47
C ILE A 108 6.73 -24.34 0.98
N ILE A 109 7.73 -24.70 1.78
CA ILE A 109 8.53 -25.92 1.62
C ILE A 109 7.82 -27.01 2.42
#